data_AF-A0A7V8V4F1-F1
#
_entry.id   AF-A0A7V8V4F1-F1
#
_cell.length_a   1.000
_cell.length_b   1.000
_cell.length_c   1.000
_cell.angle_alpha   90.00
_cell.angle_beta   90.00
_cell.angle_gamma   90.00
#
_symmetry.space_group_name_H-M   'P 1'
#
loop_
_entity.id
_entity.type
_entity.pdbx_description
1 polymer ?
#
loop_
_entity_poly.entity_id
_entity_poly.type
_entity_poly.pdbx_seq_one_letter_code
_entity_poly.pdbx_strand_id
1 'polypeptide(L)'
;MRFGPLLILLIFTACVTGFAGATASPDPIYRVASGSMAPALLGPHHRLTCENCKYSTALDAMQLPESATCPNCGYQENLIDSSAVQPGDGLVWEAIEPDQLERWDIVLLENPDTKQWHVKRVAFLPGETPKIHRGELYRGTQLIRKSPREREALKQLAFDQSHSPLDSPRFLSDRSSGSGWNVRRGSIGFAPIGDTHANDNDWLVYHHHRCLPPPSPAGNDTSPLDSYGYNHSVSRELFPMSDLWLEFKCEHWQARGLTIRLQGDDLTASIEVDLEHGIVRGSSPAQSVELPLSIETLSGITVRAGEYDGELFLELASDRQQQYFPLGSATMQFGSQPFALKISGGQAILRQVNVYRDIVWLGRQRRPTEWTFDRELSPNEIFVLGDNVPVSDDSRYELGPVDIRKKLRGKVLQVLAE
;
A
#
# COMPACT_ATOMS: atom_id res chain seq x y z
N MET A 1 5.98 -67.14 -35.78
CA MET A 1 5.02 -66.37 -34.94
C MET A 1 5.84 -65.56 -33.94
N ARG A 2 6.35 -64.40 -34.36
CA ARG A 2 5.82 -63.04 -34.06
C ARG A 2 5.91 -62.63 -32.58
N PHE A 3 7.13 -62.55 -32.04
CA PHE A 3 7.49 -61.73 -30.86
C PHE A 3 7.61 -60.22 -31.21
N GLY A 4 6.78 -59.74 -32.13
CA GLY A 4 6.82 -58.36 -32.63
C GLY A 4 6.10 -57.29 -31.80
N PRO A 5 4.99 -57.57 -31.07
CA PRO A 5 4.23 -56.48 -30.45
C PRO A 5 4.72 -56.06 -29.06
N LEU A 6 5.43 -56.93 -28.31
CA LEU A 6 5.76 -56.65 -26.91
C LEU A 6 7.02 -55.79 -26.73
N LEU A 7 7.95 -55.83 -27.69
CA LEU A 7 9.19 -55.02 -27.65
C LEU A 7 8.93 -53.56 -28.03
N ILE A 8 7.94 -53.30 -28.88
CA ILE A 8 7.55 -51.94 -29.29
C ILE A 8 6.85 -51.20 -28.15
N LEU A 9 6.08 -51.91 -27.31
CA LEU A 9 5.39 -51.29 -26.17
C LEU A 9 6.36 -50.87 -25.05
N LEU A 10 7.45 -51.61 -24.83
CA LEU A 10 8.49 -51.28 -23.84
C LEU A 10 9.40 -50.13 -24.28
N ILE A 11 9.65 -49.99 -25.58
CA ILE A 11 10.38 -48.82 -26.11
C ILE A 11 9.48 -47.57 -26.10
N PHE A 12 8.18 -47.71 -26.35
CA PHE A 12 7.25 -46.57 -26.23
C PHE A 12 6.98 -46.13 -24.79
N THR A 13 6.95 -47.06 -23.82
CA THR A 13 6.85 -46.68 -22.40
C THR A 13 8.16 -46.06 -21.89
N ALA A 14 9.33 -46.55 -22.33
CA ALA A 14 10.61 -45.91 -21.99
C ALA A 14 10.81 -44.53 -22.64
N CYS A 15 10.22 -44.27 -23.82
CA CYS A 15 10.25 -42.94 -24.44
C CYS A 15 9.18 -41.98 -23.89
N VAL A 16 8.08 -42.46 -23.32
CA VAL A 16 7.05 -41.60 -22.68
C VAL A 16 7.35 -41.33 -21.19
N THR A 17 8.13 -42.18 -20.51
CA THR A 17 8.65 -41.86 -19.16
C THR A 17 9.93 -41.01 -19.18
N GLY A 18 10.43 -40.66 -20.37
CA GLY A 18 11.59 -39.76 -20.55
C GLY A 18 11.25 -38.29 -20.79
N PHE A 19 9.96 -37.91 -20.80
CA PHE A 19 9.51 -36.57 -21.20
C PHE A 19 8.55 -35.91 -20.18
N ALA A 20 8.81 -36.10 -18.89
CA ALA A 20 8.09 -35.40 -17.81
C ALA A 20 9.00 -35.05 -16.62
N GLY A 21 10.29 -34.82 -16.86
CA GLY A 21 11.29 -34.60 -15.82
C GLY A 21 12.26 -33.45 -16.05
N ALA A 22 11.93 -32.49 -16.94
CA ALA A 22 12.71 -31.27 -17.13
C ALA A 22 11.82 -30.09 -17.53
N THR A 23 10.83 -29.74 -16.70
CA THR A 23 10.37 -28.35 -16.61
C THR A 23 11.06 -27.70 -15.42
N ALA A 24 12.38 -27.70 -15.44
CA ALA A 24 13.18 -26.87 -14.56
C ALA A 24 13.68 -25.71 -15.42
N SER A 25 12.91 -24.63 -15.50
CA SER A 25 13.51 -23.31 -15.69
C SER A 25 13.51 -22.57 -14.36
N PRO A 26 14.42 -22.85 -13.41
CA PRO A 26 14.80 -21.83 -12.46
C PRO A 26 16.01 -21.08 -13.04
N ASP A 27 15.74 -19.89 -13.59
CA ASP A 27 16.53 -18.65 -13.54
C ASP A 27 16.19 -17.74 -14.73
N PRO A 28 15.98 -16.44 -14.49
CA PRO A 28 16.99 -15.61 -13.84
C PRO A 28 16.47 -14.99 -12.54
N ILE A 29 17.03 -15.42 -11.41
CA ILE A 29 16.89 -14.68 -10.15
C ILE A 29 17.76 -13.43 -10.21
N TYR A 30 17.14 -12.25 -10.21
CA TYR A 30 17.86 -11.00 -9.95
C TYR A 30 17.73 -10.64 -8.47
N ARG A 31 18.82 -10.21 -7.83
CA ARG A 31 18.76 -9.67 -6.46
C ARG A 31 18.70 -8.15 -6.49
N VAL A 32 17.71 -7.57 -5.82
CA VAL A 32 17.54 -6.13 -5.73
C VAL A 32 18.77 -5.51 -5.03
N ALA A 33 19.43 -4.58 -5.71
CA ALA A 33 20.68 -4.00 -5.25
C ALA A 33 20.54 -2.63 -4.54
N SER A 34 19.33 -2.05 -4.49
CA SER A 34 19.10 -0.73 -3.88
C SER A 34 17.73 -0.61 -3.23
N GLY A 35 17.57 0.38 -2.34
CA GLY A 35 16.31 0.69 -1.69
C GLY A 35 15.28 1.43 -2.55
N SER A 36 15.51 1.63 -3.86
CA SER A 36 14.67 2.50 -4.70
C SER A 36 13.21 2.06 -4.87
N MET A 37 12.93 0.78 -4.60
CA MET A 37 11.60 0.19 -4.71
C MET A 37 11.00 -0.15 -3.33
N ALA A 38 11.67 0.19 -2.24
CA ALA A 38 11.17 -0.10 -0.90
C ALA A 38 9.93 0.77 -0.58
N PRO A 39 8.94 0.25 0.16
CA PRO A 39 8.92 -1.07 0.78
C PRO A 39 8.45 -2.21 -0.14
N ALA A 40 8.03 -1.92 -1.39
CA ALA A 40 7.48 -2.94 -2.29
C ALA A 40 8.53 -3.99 -2.68
N LEU A 41 9.78 -3.59 -2.88
CA LEU A 41 10.94 -4.48 -3.03
C LEU A 41 12.13 -3.93 -2.25
N LEU A 42 12.71 -4.78 -1.40
CA LEU A 42 13.81 -4.41 -0.51
C LEU A 42 15.15 -4.65 -1.21
N GLY A 43 16.03 -3.66 -1.12
CA GLY A 43 17.47 -3.86 -1.37
C GLY A 43 18.15 -4.50 -0.18
N PRO A 44 19.49 -4.48 -0.11
CA PRO A 44 20.20 -4.84 1.12
C PRO A 44 19.64 -4.05 2.30
N HIS A 45 19.23 -4.76 3.36
CA HIS A 45 18.46 -4.14 4.44
C HIS A 45 18.77 -4.79 5.80
N HIS A 46 18.52 -4.05 6.87
CA HIS A 46 18.48 -4.58 8.22
C HIS A 46 17.02 -4.78 8.65
N ARG A 47 16.69 -5.95 9.21
CA ARG A 47 15.35 -6.23 9.73
C ARG A 47 15.23 -5.79 11.19
N LEU A 48 14.50 -4.72 11.42
CA LEU A 48 14.22 -4.20 12.75
C LEU A 48 12.94 -4.82 13.32
N THR A 49 13.01 -5.36 14.53
CA THR A 49 11.81 -5.63 15.35
C THR A 49 11.78 -4.65 16.51
N CYS A 50 10.77 -3.79 16.55
CA CYS A 50 10.66 -2.75 17.56
C CYS A 50 10.59 -3.33 18.98
N GLU A 51 11.42 -2.84 19.89
CA GLU A 51 11.48 -3.34 21.27
C GLU A 51 10.21 -3.02 22.07
N ASN A 52 9.54 -1.89 21.79
CA ASN A 52 8.33 -1.46 22.48
C ASN A 52 7.06 -2.17 21.96
N CYS A 53 6.81 -2.08 20.64
CA CYS A 53 5.53 -2.53 20.05
C CYS A 53 5.62 -3.81 19.23
N LYS A 54 6.82 -4.37 19.06
CA LYS A 54 7.09 -5.60 18.30
C LYS A 54 6.78 -5.53 16.80
N TYR A 55 6.50 -4.33 16.27
CA TYR A 55 6.36 -4.11 14.84
C TYR A 55 7.67 -4.44 14.13
N SER A 56 7.59 -5.22 13.05
CA SER A 56 8.75 -5.57 12.23
C SER A 56 8.80 -4.71 10.97
N THR A 57 9.99 -4.22 10.63
CA THR A 57 10.21 -3.39 9.44
C THR A 57 11.63 -3.59 8.89
N ALA A 58 11.88 -3.08 7.69
CA ALA A 58 13.19 -3.12 7.04
C ALA A 58 13.77 -1.71 6.98
N LEU A 59 15.07 -1.58 7.21
CA LEU A 59 15.84 -0.35 7.13
C LEU A 59 16.89 -0.47 6.03
N ASP A 60 17.16 0.61 5.30
CA ASP A 60 18.23 0.62 4.29
C ASP A 60 19.60 0.29 4.93
N ALA A 61 20.26 -0.77 4.45
CA ALA A 61 21.56 -1.17 4.97
C ALA A 61 22.71 -0.26 4.53
N MET A 62 22.51 0.59 3.51
CA MET A 62 23.57 1.47 3.02
C MET A 62 24.01 2.50 4.06
N GLN A 63 23.11 2.92 4.95
CA GLN A 63 23.36 3.91 5.99
C GLN A 63 22.55 3.59 7.26
N LEU A 64 23.00 2.59 8.01
CA LEU A 64 22.35 2.22 9.27
C LEU A 64 22.74 3.19 10.39
N PRO A 65 21.77 3.78 11.12
CA PRO A 65 22.05 4.52 12.34
C PRO A 65 22.40 3.57 13.49
N GLU A 66 22.96 4.10 14.59
CA GLU A 66 23.18 3.33 15.83
C GLU A 66 21.85 2.88 16.47
N SER A 67 20.83 3.75 16.41
CA SER A 67 19.47 3.43 16.82
C SER A 67 18.44 3.90 15.79
N ALA A 68 17.31 3.19 15.72
CA ALA A 68 16.25 3.46 14.78
C ALA A 68 14.93 3.80 15.47
N THR A 69 14.18 4.72 14.85
CA THR A 69 12.80 5.01 15.25
C THR A 69 11.82 4.05 14.61
N CYS A 70 11.01 3.37 15.42
CA CYS A 70 9.97 2.49 14.91
C CYS A 70 8.92 3.30 14.12
N PRO A 71 8.68 3.00 12.84
CA PRO A 71 7.74 3.78 12.02
C PRO A 71 6.27 3.58 12.41
N ASN A 72 5.95 2.55 13.21
CA ASN A 72 4.58 2.30 13.67
C ASN A 72 4.24 3.05 14.98
N CYS A 73 5.12 2.98 15.99
CA CYS A 73 4.83 3.52 17.32
C CYS A 73 5.66 4.75 17.71
N GLY A 74 6.79 4.99 17.04
CA GLY A 74 7.69 6.11 17.32
C GLY A 74 8.75 5.85 18.39
N TYR A 75 8.88 4.64 18.94
CA TYR A 75 9.97 4.30 19.87
C TYR A 75 11.34 4.46 19.19
N GLN A 76 12.25 5.25 19.77
CA GLN A 76 13.46 5.76 19.10
C GLN A 76 14.76 5.02 19.45
N GLU A 77 14.74 4.18 20.47
CA GLU A 77 15.93 3.57 21.07
C GLU A 77 16.15 2.13 20.60
N ASN A 78 15.63 1.73 19.43
CA ASN A 78 15.89 0.39 18.92
C ASN A 78 17.34 0.30 18.45
N LEU A 79 18.17 -0.48 19.14
CA LEU A 79 19.56 -0.64 18.79
C LEU A 79 19.70 -1.45 17.49
N ILE A 80 20.63 -1.03 16.63
CA ILE A 80 20.87 -1.67 15.34
C ILE A 80 22.17 -2.46 15.37
N ASP A 81 22.07 -3.75 15.07
CA ASP A 81 23.23 -4.58 14.77
C ASP A 81 23.57 -4.48 13.27
N SER A 82 24.54 -3.62 12.94
CA SER A 82 24.99 -3.40 11.57
C SER A 82 25.66 -4.63 10.92
N SER A 83 25.97 -5.68 11.69
CA SER A 83 26.45 -6.95 11.12
C SER A 83 25.32 -7.84 10.61
N ALA A 84 24.09 -7.62 11.07
CA ALA A 84 22.90 -8.41 10.71
C ALA A 84 22.17 -7.83 9.48
N VAL A 85 22.87 -7.70 8.36
CA VAL A 85 22.30 -7.23 7.09
C VAL A 85 21.84 -8.41 6.24
N GLN A 86 20.60 -8.34 5.75
CA GLN A 86 20.03 -9.27 4.78
C GLN A 86 20.32 -8.79 3.35
N PRO A 87 20.51 -9.71 2.39
CA PRO A 87 20.56 -9.34 0.98
C PRO A 87 19.20 -8.75 0.55
N GLY A 88 19.20 -8.07 -0.60
CA GLY A 88 17.93 -7.65 -1.21
C GLY A 88 17.12 -8.82 -1.75
N ASP A 89 15.84 -8.54 -1.99
CA ASP A 89 14.85 -9.50 -2.45
C ASP A 89 15.30 -10.17 -3.75
N GLY A 90 15.08 -11.48 -3.84
CA GLY A 90 15.24 -12.24 -5.09
C GLY A 90 14.01 -12.07 -5.97
N LEU A 91 14.21 -11.82 -7.27
CA LEU A 91 13.13 -11.60 -8.22
C LEU A 91 13.17 -12.67 -9.31
N VAL A 92 12.06 -13.35 -9.52
CA VAL A 92 11.82 -14.13 -10.73
C VAL A 92 11.23 -13.20 -11.78
N TRP A 93 11.85 -13.17 -12.95
CA TRP A 93 11.42 -12.33 -14.06
C TRP A 93 11.50 -13.09 -15.39
N GLU A 94 10.79 -12.58 -16.39
CA GLU A 94 10.83 -13.10 -17.75
C GLU A 94 11.02 -11.98 -18.76
N ALA A 95 11.68 -12.27 -19.88
CA ALA A 95 11.69 -11.38 -21.02
C ALA A 95 10.28 -11.29 -21.60
N ILE A 96 9.85 -10.07 -21.92
CA ILE A 96 8.54 -9.80 -22.49
C ILE A 96 8.67 -8.95 -23.75
N GLU A 97 7.70 -9.08 -24.63
CA GLU A 97 7.57 -8.18 -25.78
C GLU A 97 7.06 -6.81 -25.31
N PRO A 98 7.47 -5.71 -25.98
CA PRO A 98 7.05 -4.35 -25.65
C PRO A 98 5.54 -4.12 -25.49
N ASP A 99 4.71 -4.82 -26.26
CA ASP A 99 3.26 -4.68 -26.26
C ASP A 99 2.56 -5.40 -25.09
N GLN A 100 3.31 -6.20 -24.33
CA GLN A 100 2.85 -6.87 -23.11
C GLN A 100 3.05 -6.02 -21.84
N LEU A 101 3.70 -4.85 -21.95
CA LEU A 101 3.92 -3.95 -20.83
C LEU A 101 2.62 -3.25 -20.43
N GLU A 102 2.26 -3.39 -19.17
CA GLU A 102 1.17 -2.67 -18.55
C GLU A 102 1.71 -1.59 -17.60
N ARG A 103 0.88 -0.57 -17.34
CA ARG A 103 1.22 0.39 -16.30
C ARG A 103 1.32 -0.34 -14.96
N TRP A 104 2.24 0.13 -14.12
CA TRP A 104 2.57 -0.43 -12.82
C TRP A 104 3.31 -1.75 -12.83
N ASP A 105 3.61 -2.30 -14.00
CA ASP A 105 4.54 -3.43 -14.09
C ASP A 105 5.87 -3.07 -13.45
N ILE A 106 6.43 -4.02 -12.71
CA ILE A 106 7.79 -3.91 -12.22
C ILE A 106 8.70 -4.53 -13.28
N VAL A 107 9.67 -3.76 -13.76
CA VAL A 107 10.57 -4.14 -14.85
C VAL A 107 12.03 -4.11 -14.42
N LEU A 108 12.80 -5.03 -15.00
CA LEU A 108 14.26 -5.04 -14.92
C LEU A 108 14.82 -4.30 -16.13
N LEU A 109 15.67 -3.32 -15.84
CA LEU A 109 16.37 -2.50 -16.80
C LEU A 109 17.87 -2.73 -16.66
N GLU A 110 18.59 -2.85 -17.77
CA GLU A 110 20.05 -2.86 -17.79
C GLU A 110 20.55 -1.62 -18.50
N ASN A 111 21.50 -0.92 -17.88
CA ASN A 111 22.26 0.12 -18.55
C ASN A 111 23.25 -0.55 -19.54
N PRO A 112 23.12 -0.30 -20.85
CA PRO A 112 23.95 -0.99 -21.85
C PRO A 112 25.45 -0.67 -21.72
N ASP A 113 25.79 0.50 -21.18
CA ASP A 113 27.17 1.00 -21.06
C ASP A 113 27.82 0.53 -19.76
N THR A 114 27.14 0.69 -18.63
CA THR A 114 27.68 0.34 -17.30
C THR A 114 27.41 -1.10 -16.88
N LYS A 115 26.50 -1.81 -17.58
CA LYS A 115 25.98 -3.14 -17.21
C LYS A 115 25.29 -3.17 -15.85
N GLN A 116 24.96 -2.01 -15.28
CA GLN A 116 24.21 -1.91 -14.03
C GLN A 116 22.74 -2.22 -14.27
N TRP A 117 22.15 -2.93 -13.32
CA TRP A 117 20.75 -3.32 -13.36
C TRP A 117 19.94 -2.42 -12.43
N HIS A 118 18.73 -2.08 -12.86
CA HIS A 118 17.76 -1.31 -12.09
C HIS A 118 16.43 -2.02 -12.13
N VAL A 119 15.73 -2.02 -11.00
CA VAL A 119 14.32 -2.41 -10.92
C VAL A 119 13.51 -1.15 -10.69
N LYS A 120 12.47 -0.98 -11.50
CA LYS A 120 11.58 0.18 -11.48
C LYS A 120 10.17 -0.21 -11.86
N ARG A 121 9.22 0.64 -11.53
CA ARG A 121 7.82 0.51 -11.91
C ARG A 121 7.51 1.33 -13.16
N VAL A 122 6.79 0.76 -14.12
CA VAL A 122 6.26 1.49 -15.27
C VAL A 122 5.22 2.49 -14.80
N ALA A 123 5.51 3.79 -14.95
CA ALA A 123 4.61 4.86 -14.54
C ALA A 123 3.86 5.46 -15.74
N PHE A 124 4.53 5.57 -16.89
CA PHE A 124 3.93 6.03 -18.15
C PHE A 124 4.34 5.13 -19.32
N LEU A 125 3.38 4.94 -20.23
CA LEU A 125 3.47 4.09 -21.41
C LEU A 125 3.82 4.91 -22.66
N PRO A 126 4.21 4.27 -23.78
CA PRO A 126 4.48 4.98 -25.04
C PRO A 126 3.30 5.85 -25.47
N GLY A 127 3.60 7.03 -26.02
CA GLY A 127 2.59 7.99 -26.46
C GLY A 127 1.99 8.87 -25.34
N GLU A 128 2.48 8.76 -24.12
CA GLU A 128 2.04 9.60 -23.00
C GLU A 128 3.02 10.75 -22.75
N THR A 129 2.52 11.86 -22.20
CA THR A 129 3.33 12.95 -21.66
C THR A 129 3.32 12.83 -20.13
N PRO A 130 4.41 12.35 -19.50
CA PRO A 130 4.51 12.24 -18.05
C PRO A 130 4.24 13.57 -17.35
N LYS A 131 3.31 13.57 -16.40
CA LYS A 131 3.03 14.72 -15.54
C LYS A 131 2.84 14.25 -14.10
N ILE A 132 3.43 15.00 -13.17
CA ILE A 132 3.29 14.81 -11.73
C ILE A 132 2.77 16.11 -11.12
N HIS A 133 1.74 16.02 -10.30
CA HIS A 133 1.18 17.17 -9.60
C HIS A 133 0.52 16.74 -8.29
N ARG A 134 0.80 17.45 -7.19
CA ARG A 134 0.18 17.20 -5.87
C ARG A 134 0.30 15.77 -5.36
N GLY A 135 1.39 15.07 -5.68
CA GLY A 135 1.56 13.67 -5.27
C GLY A 135 1.05 12.65 -6.28
N GLU A 136 0.33 13.07 -7.32
CA GLU A 136 -0.32 12.17 -8.26
C GLU A 136 0.26 12.20 -9.68
N LEU A 137 -0.02 11.14 -10.44
CA LEU A 137 0.37 11.01 -11.85
C LEU A 137 -0.77 11.41 -12.79
N TYR A 138 -0.45 12.17 -13.82
CA TYR A 138 -1.41 12.66 -14.81
C TYR A 138 -0.98 12.31 -16.23
N ARG A 139 -1.94 11.90 -17.05
CA ARG A 139 -1.80 11.81 -18.50
C ARG A 139 -2.40 13.07 -19.13
N GLY A 140 -1.54 14.02 -19.49
CA GLY A 140 -1.99 15.34 -19.90
C GLY A 140 -2.67 16.08 -18.73
N THR A 141 -3.97 16.31 -18.82
CA THR A 141 -4.76 16.93 -17.73
C THR A 141 -5.57 15.91 -16.90
N GLN A 142 -5.58 14.64 -17.31
CA GLN A 142 -6.38 13.60 -16.67
C GLN A 142 -5.56 12.89 -15.59
N LEU A 143 -6.10 12.79 -14.37
CA LEU A 143 -5.54 11.96 -13.30
C LEU A 143 -5.51 10.48 -13.73
N ILE A 144 -4.38 9.81 -13.52
CA ILE A 144 -4.27 8.37 -13.71
C ILE A 144 -4.83 7.70 -12.45
N ARG A 145 -6.12 7.34 -12.52
CA ARG A 145 -6.79 6.60 -11.44
C ARG A 145 -6.39 5.13 -11.47
N LYS A 146 -5.98 4.61 -10.31
CA LYS A 146 -5.66 3.20 -10.07
C LYS A 146 -6.97 2.44 -9.90
N SER A 147 -7.02 1.18 -10.30
CA SER A 147 -8.07 0.22 -9.96
C SER A 147 -7.87 -0.31 -8.54
N PRO A 148 -8.85 -1.02 -7.95
CA PRO A 148 -8.69 -1.63 -6.63
C PRO A 148 -7.48 -2.57 -6.54
N ARG A 149 -7.16 -3.30 -7.62
CA ARG A 149 -5.99 -4.18 -7.70
C ARG A 149 -4.68 -3.38 -7.71
N GLU A 150 -4.63 -2.28 -8.47
CA GLU A 150 -3.44 -1.43 -8.54
C GLU A 150 -3.21 -0.67 -7.22
N ARG A 151 -4.29 -0.17 -6.57
CA ARG A 151 -4.24 0.43 -5.23
C ARG A 151 -3.65 -0.56 -4.22
N GLU A 152 -4.09 -1.81 -4.24
CA GLU A 152 -3.58 -2.85 -3.35
C GLU A 152 -2.09 -3.15 -3.61
N ALA A 153 -1.64 -3.10 -4.87
CA ALA A 153 -0.24 -3.33 -5.23
C ALA A 153 0.70 -2.16 -4.87
N LEU A 154 0.17 -0.96 -4.71
CA LEU A 154 0.94 0.27 -4.45
C LEU A 154 0.84 0.77 -3.00
N LYS A 155 -0.08 0.21 -2.21
CA LYS A 155 -0.34 0.66 -0.84
C LYS A 155 0.90 0.57 0.05
N GLN A 156 1.05 1.54 0.92
CA GLN A 156 2.07 1.57 1.95
C GLN A 156 1.39 1.60 3.32
N LEU A 157 1.82 0.72 4.22
CA LEU A 157 1.31 0.67 5.59
C LEU A 157 1.80 1.89 6.37
N ALA A 158 0.86 2.68 6.87
CA ALA A 158 1.14 3.85 7.70
C ALA A 158 1.01 3.53 9.20
N PHE A 159 0.09 2.64 9.57
CA PHE A 159 -0.09 2.20 10.95
C PHE A 159 -0.76 0.81 11.02
N ASP A 160 -0.31 -0.03 11.94
CA ASP A 160 -0.90 -1.32 12.31
C ASP A 160 -1.24 -1.36 13.80
N GLN A 161 -2.55 -1.45 14.08
CA GLN A 161 -3.09 -1.52 15.43
C GLN A 161 -2.69 -2.79 16.20
N SER A 162 -2.28 -3.85 15.50
CA SER A 162 -1.71 -5.07 16.10
C SER A 162 -0.43 -4.79 16.87
N HIS A 163 0.27 -3.72 16.47
CA HIS A 163 1.51 -3.25 17.07
C HIS A 163 1.36 -1.85 17.68
N SER A 164 0.20 -1.56 18.27
CA SER A 164 -0.07 -0.29 18.96
C SER A 164 0.75 -0.17 20.26
N PRO A 165 1.39 0.98 20.55
CA PRO A 165 2.06 1.22 21.83
C PRO A 165 1.03 1.31 22.97
N LEU A 166 1.40 0.86 24.18
CA LEU A 166 0.47 0.84 25.32
C LEU A 166 0.28 2.24 25.94
N ASP A 167 1.31 3.06 25.87
CA ASP A 167 1.44 4.40 26.43
C ASP A 167 0.90 5.50 25.52
N SER A 168 0.76 5.23 24.21
CA SER A 168 0.27 6.18 23.22
C SER A 168 -0.69 5.53 22.21
N PRO A 169 -1.83 4.94 22.65
CA PRO A 169 -2.80 4.33 21.76
C PRO A 169 -3.29 5.31 20.69
N ARG A 170 -3.43 4.82 19.45
CA ARG A 170 -3.84 5.63 18.30
C ARG A 170 -5.34 5.64 18.05
N PHE A 171 -6.09 4.71 18.63
CA PHE A 171 -7.54 4.67 18.55
C PHE A 171 -8.11 4.97 19.93
N LEU A 172 -8.85 6.07 20.05
CA LEU A 172 -9.41 6.60 21.30
C LEU A 172 -10.90 6.86 21.12
N SER A 173 -11.70 6.59 22.14
CA SER A 173 -13.09 7.05 22.11
C SER A 173 -13.13 8.58 22.27
N ASP A 174 -14.02 9.23 21.52
CA ASP A 174 -14.34 10.65 21.68
C ASP A 174 -15.06 10.92 23.02
N ARG A 175 -15.55 9.87 23.68
CA ARG A 175 -16.19 9.96 24.99
C ARG A 175 -15.17 9.84 26.12
N SER A 176 -15.20 10.80 27.03
CA SER A 176 -14.40 10.77 28.27
C SER A 176 -14.82 9.69 29.26
N SER A 177 -16.07 9.21 29.19
CA SER A 177 -16.58 8.12 30.02
C SER A 177 -17.77 7.39 29.39
N GLY A 178 -17.96 6.13 29.78
CA GLY A 178 -19.10 5.31 29.36
C GLY A 178 -19.07 4.88 27.90
N SER A 179 -17.89 4.86 27.26
CA SER A 179 -17.74 4.34 25.90
C SER A 179 -17.87 2.82 25.86
N GLY A 180 -18.53 2.32 24.83
CA GLY A 180 -18.62 0.91 24.48
C GLY A 180 -17.39 0.35 23.77
N TRP A 181 -16.43 1.20 23.40
CA TRP A 181 -15.21 0.79 22.72
C TRP A 181 -14.18 0.19 23.69
N ASN A 182 -13.62 -0.95 23.31
CA ASN A 182 -12.48 -1.58 23.97
C ASN A 182 -11.37 -1.83 22.95
N VAL A 183 -10.30 -1.05 23.04
CA VAL A 183 -9.16 -1.11 22.12
C VAL A 183 -8.06 -1.97 22.74
N ARG A 184 -7.61 -2.99 22.01
CA ARG A 184 -6.47 -3.84 22.37
C ARG A 184 -5.53 -3.97 21.16
N ARG A 185 -4.32 -4.50 21.39
CA ARG A 185 -3.43 -4.90 20.29
C ARG A 185 -4.13 -5.96 19.45
N GLY A 186 -4.30 -5.67 18.16
CA GLY A 186 -4.82 -6.59 17.14
C GLY A 186 -6.33 -6.78 17.14
N SER A 187 -7.05 -6.12 18.06
CA SER A 187 -8.50 -6.22 18.13
C SER A 187 -9.11 -4.96 18.76
N ILE A 188 -10.14 -4.44 18.10
CA ILE A 188 -10.96 -3.33 18.59
C ILE A 188 -12.38 -3.86 18.72
N GLY A 189 -12.90 -3.92 19.95
CA GLY A 189 -14.29 -4.34 20.21
C GLY A 189 -15.19 -3.14 20.48
N PHE A 190 -16.45 -3.25 20.06
CA PHE A 190 -17.52 -2.34 20.45
C PHE A 190 -18.69 -3.14 21.03
N ALA A 191 -19.15 -2.75 22.21
CA ALA A 191 -20.42 -3.21 22.76
C ALA A 191 -21.18 -2.01 23.37
N PRO A 192 -22.44 -1.79 22.99
CA PRO A 192 -23.18 -0.61 23.43
C PRO A 192 -23.36 -0.59 24.95
N ILE A 193 -23.14 0.58 25.56
CA ILE A 193 -23.32 0.83 27.00
C ILE A 193 -24.28 2.02 27.18
N GLY A 194 -25.39 1.79 27.88
CA GLY A 194 -26.42 2.81 28.10
C GLY A 194 -27.50 2.81 27.02
N ASP A 195 -28.16 3.95 26.81
CA ASP A 195 -29.27 4.07 25.85
C ASP A 195 -28.79 4.19 24.38
N THR A 196 -29.73 4.07 23.44
CA THR A 196 -29.43 4.07 22.00
C THR A 196 -28.80 5.39 21.54
N HIS A 197 -29.26 6.53 22.06
CA HIS A 197 -28.74 7.85 21.67
C HIS A 197 -27.28 8.05 22.10
N ALA A 198 -26.89 7.56 23.29
CA ALA A 198 -25.51 7.61 23.75
C ALA A 198 -24.57 6.73 22.89
N ASN A 199 -25.07 5.60 22.39
CA ASN A 199 -24.30 4.69 21.54
C ASN A 199 -24.18 5.21 20.09
N ASP A 200 -25.22 5.86 19.56
CA ASP A 200 -25.22 6.44 18.21
C ASP A 200 -24.24 7.63 18.05
N ASN A 201 -23.67 8.11 19.16
CA ASN A 201 -22.67 9.18 19.21
C ASN A 201 -21.31 8.72 19.78
N ASP A 202 -21.08 7.42 19.97
CA ASP A 202 -19.82 6.89 20.49
C ASP A 202 -18.82 6.60 19.36
N TRP A 203 -18.06 7.64 19.00
CA TRP A 203 -17.04 7.56 17.96
C TRP A 203 -15.72 7.03 18.50
N LEU A 204 -15.09 6.12 17.76
CA LEU A 204 -13.69 5.76 17.95
C LEU A 204 -12.83 6.52 16.94
N VAL A 205 -12.04 7.46 17.42
CA VAL A 205 -11.23 8.37 16.62
C VAL A 205 -9.81 7.82 16.49
N TYR A 206 -9.28 7.83 15.27
CA TYR A 206 -7.88 7.55 14.99
C TYR A 206 -7.07 8.84 15.09
N HIS A 207 -6.01 8.82 15.90
CA HIS A 207 -5.06 9.90 16.13
C HIS A 207 -3.75 9.55 15.40
N HIS A 208 -3.38 10.30 14.37
CA HIS A 208 -2.15 10.06 13.62
C HIS A 208 -0.96 10.75 14.28
N HIS A 209 0.16 10.04 14.40
CA HIS A 209 1.40 10.62 14.90
C HIS A 209 2.54 10.31 13.92
N ARG A 210 3.39 11.30 13.72
CA ARG A 210 4.63 11.14 12.94
C ARG A 210 5.69 10.40 13.76
N CYS A 211 6.07 9.22 13.28
CA CYS A 211 7.07 8.37 13.91
C CYS A 211 8.45 8.58 13.24
N LEU A 212 9.00 9.79 13.37
CA LEU A 212 10.24 10.20 12.70
C LEU A 212 11.45 10.17 13.65
N PRO A 213 12.67 9.95 13.11
CA PRO A 213 13.90 10.06 13.90
C PRO A 213 14.10 11.44 14.56
N PRO A 214 14.84 11.51 15.69
CA PRO A 214 15.30 12.77 16.27
C PRO A 214 16.00 13.66 15.23
N PRO A 215 15.88 15.00 15.33
CA PRO A 215 15.29 15.77 16.43
C PRO A 215 13.76 15.99 16.30
N SER A 216 13.06 15.18 15.49
CA SER A 216 11.61 15.34 15.29
C SER A 216 10.83 15.18 16.61
N PRO A 217 9.82 16.04 16.88
CA PRO A 217 8.97 15.89 18.06
C PRO A 217 8.23 14.54 18.06
N ALA A 218 8.22 13.86 19.20
CA ALA A 218 7.48 12.61 19.38
C ALA A 218 6.09 12.87 19.99
N GLY A 219 5.16 11.94 19.75
CA GLY A 219 3.99 11.76 20.62
C GLY A 219 2.79 12.69 20.40
N ASN A 220 2.84 13.64 19.46
CA ASN A 220 1.72 14.54 19.19
C ASN A 220 0.90 14.12 17.96
N ASP A 221 -0.41 14.41 18.03
CA ASP A 221 -1.34 14.40 16.91
C ASP A 221 -0.82 15.31 15.80
N THR A 222 -0.63 14.75 14.61
CA THR A 222 -0.12 15.47 13.44
C THR A 222 -0.73 14.92 12.16
N SER A 223 -0.91 15.76 11.14
CA SER A 223 -1.39 15.32 9.83
C SER A 223 -0.44 14.28 9.20
N PRO A 224 -0.98 13.31 8.45
CA PRO A 224 -0.19 12.29 7.78
C PRO A 224 0.62 12.87 6.62
N LEU A 225 1.93 12.59 6.61
CA LEU A 225 2.90 13.03 5.59
C LEU A 225 3.70 11.86 5.01
N ASP A 226 4.18 11.99 3.78
CA ASP A 226 4.84 10.97 2.92
C ASP A 226 6.17 10.34 3.41
N SER A 227 6.35 10.14 4.72
CA SER A 227 7.53 9.53 5.33
C SER A 227 7.72 8.05 4.95
N TYR A 228 8.99 7.63 4.87
CA TYR A 228 9.41 6.26 4.56
C TYR A 228 10.18 5.71 5.75
N GLY A 229 9.60 4.73 6.45
CA GLY A 229 10.26 4.03 7.56
C GLY A 229 11.49 3.23 7.15
N TYR A 230 11.71 3.00 5.85
CA TYR A 230 12.91 2.35 5.33
C TYR A 230 14.13 3.29 5.32
N ASN A 231 13.92 4.61 5.26
CA ASN A 231 14.95 5.61 4.96
C ASN A 231 15.40 6.39 6.22
N HIS A 232 15.88 5.73 7.27
CA HIS A 232 16.23 6.41 8.53
C HIS A 232 17.29 7.49 8.43
N SER A 233 18.21 7.39 7.47
CA SER A 233 19.28 8.38 7.28
C SER A 233 18.88 9.55 6.36
N VAL A 234 17.69 9.52 5.76
CA VAL A 234 17.28 10.52 4.76
C VAL A 234 16.52 11.66 5.44
N SER A 235 17.18 12.81 5.52
CA SER A 235 16.55 14.06 5.95
C SER A 235 16.01 14.84 4.75
N ARG A 236 14.70 15.14 4.75
CA ARG A 236 14.04 15.94 3.71
C ARG A 236 12.77 16.61 4.22
N GLU A 237 12.26 17.55 3.43
CA GLU A 237 10.88 18.04 3.58
C GLU A 237 9.89 16.92 3.28
N LEU A 238 8.83 16.84 4.09
CA LEU A 238 7.74 15.89 3.94
C LEU A 238 6.48 16.62 3.46
N PHE A 239 5.68 15.93 2.65
CA PHE A 239 4.49 16.49 2.03
C PHE A 239 3.22 15.77 2.50
N PRO A 240 2.08 16.49 2.60
CA PRO A 240 0.81 15.88 2.96
C PRO A 240 0.43 14.74 2.02
N MET A 241 -0.20 13.71 2.59
CA MET A 241 -0.82 12.64 1.83
C MET A 241 -2.28 13.02 1.55
N SER A 242 -2.74 12.88 0.31
CA SER A 242 -4.16 12.97 -0.06
C SER A 242 -4.86 11.61 0.01
N ASP A 243 -4.12 10.52 -0.16
CA ASP A 243 -4.69 9.19 -0.34
C ASP A 243 -4.46 8.35 0.92
N LEU A 244 -5.52 8.10 1.67
CA LEU A 244 -5.49 7.43 2.97
C LEU A 244 -6.76 6.64 3.20
N TRP A 245 -6.63 5.41 3.71
CA TRP A 245 -7.78 4.56 4.02
C TRP A 245 -7.54 3.63 5.20
N LEU A 246 -8.64 3.15 5.77
CA LEU A 246 -8.68 2.08 6.74
C LEU A 246 -8.88 0.74 6.06
N GLU A 247 -8.28 -0.30 6.63
CA GLU A 247 -8.55 -1.70 6.32
C GLU A 247 -8.76 -2.45 7.64
N PHE A 248 -9.78 -3.30 7.71
CA PHE A 248 -9.98 -4.21 8.85
C PHE A 248 -10.90 -5.36 8.48
N LYS A 249 -10.77 -6.48 9.19
CA LYS A 249 -11.75 -7.57 9.15
C LYS A 249 -12.81 -7.34 10.22
N CYS A 250 -14.07 -7.41 9.84
CA CYS A 250 -15.22 -7.18 10.73
C CYS A 250 -15.88 -8.51 11.13
N GLU A 251 -16.22 -8.65 12.41
CA GLU A 251 -17.17 -9.63 12.93
C GLU A 251 -18.22 -8.84 13.72
N HIS A 252 -19.51 -9.10 13.52
CA HIS A 252 -20.55 -8.37 14.24
C HIS A 252 -21.72 -9.25 14.70
N TRP A 253 -22.41 -8.77 15.73
CA TRP A 253 -23.62 -9.38 16.27
C TRP A 253 -24.71 -8.32 16.32
N GLN A 254 -25.70 -8.46 15.43
CA GLN A 254 -26.85 -7.57 15.30
C GLN A 254 -26.51 -6.09 14.99
N ALA A 255 -25.27 -5.78 14.62
CA ALA A 255 -24.97 -4.46 14.10
C ALA A 255 -25.81 -4.18 12.84
N ARG A 256 -26.44 -3.01 12.80
CA ARG A 256 -27.29 -2.52 11.71
C ARG A 256 -26.50 -1.67 10.71
N GLY A 257 -25.31 -1.22 11.10
CA GLY A 257 -24.46 -0.48 10.19
C GLY A 257 -23.09 -0.15 10.76
N LEU A 258 -22.26 0.39 9.88
CA LEU A 258 -20.92 0.87 10.13
C LEU A 258 -20.79 2.24 9.47
N THR A 259 -20.31 3.24 10.21
CA THR A 259 -19.98 4.55 9.65
C THR A 259 -18.51 4.84 9.85
N ILE A 260 -17.85 5.30 8.79
CA ILE A 260 -16.47 5.76 8.78
C ILE A 260 -16.51 7.23 8.40
N ARG A 261 -16.14 8.11 9.33
CA ARG A 261 -15.96 9.54 9.08
C ARG A 261 -14.51 9.77 8.65
N LEU A 262 -14.32 10.52 7.58
CA LEU A 262 -13.03 11.02 7.12
C LEU A 262 -12.94 12.51 7.49
N GLN A 263 -11.83 12.93 8.08
CA GLN A 263 -11.63 14.29 8.56
C GLN A 263 -10.38 14.94 7.96
N GLY A 264 -10.61 15.95 7.13
CA GLY A 264 -9.58 16.87 6.66
C GLY A 264 -9.50 18.14 7.50
N ASP A 265 -8.57 19.02 7.13
CA ASP A 265 -8.40 20.32 7.78
C ASP A 265 -9.65 21.21 7.59
N ASP A 266 -10.20 21.25 6.37
CA ASP A 266 -11.32 22.13 5.99
C ASP A 266 -12.61 21.37 5.62
N LEU A 267 -12.56 20.04 5.54
CA LEU A 267 -13.64 19.22 4.99
C LEU A 267 -13.82 17.92 5.77
N THR A 268 -15.07 17.54 5.99
CA THR A 268 -15.46 16.25 6.58
C THR A 268 -16.27 15.46 5.57
N ALA A 269 -15.97 14.18 5.43
CA ALA A 269 -16.73 13.25 4.62
C ALA A 269 -17.12 12.01 5.45
N SER A 270 -18.04 11.20 4.94
CA SER A 270 -18.47 9.96 5.59
C SER A 270 -18.80 8.87 4.59
N ILE A 271 -18.48 7.64 4.98
CA ILE A 271 -18.87 6.41 4.31
C ILE A 271 -19.74 5.62 5.29
N GLU A 272 -20.95 5.30 4.88
CA GLU A 272 -21.93 4.58 5.69
C GLU A 272 -22.33 3.28 4.99
N VAL A 273 -22.27 2.18 5.73
CA VAL A 273 -22.85 0.89 5.36
C VAL A 273 -24.09 0.69 6.22
N ASP A 274 -25.26 0.66 5.59
CA ASP A 274 -26.55 0.42 6.22
C ASP A 274 -27.04 -0.98 5.82
N LEU A 275 -26.97 -1.91 6.76
CA LEU A 275 -27.38 -3.31 6.57
C LEU A 275 -28.90 -3.49 6.66
N GLU A 276 -29.59 -2.56 7.33
CA GLU A 276 -31.05 -2.61 7.51
C GLU A 276 -31.77 -2.26 6.20
N HIS A 277 -31.28 -1.24 5.50
CA HIS A 277 -31.83 -0.80 4.22
C HIS A 277 -31.09 -1.37 3.00
N GLY A 278 -29.96 -2.05 3.21
CA GLY A 278 -29.17 -2.64 2.12
C GLY A 278 -28.57 -1.58 1.19
N ILE A 279 -27.95 -0.55 1.77
CA ILE A 279 -27.33 0.55 1.01
C ILE A 279 -25.93 0.90 1.55
N VAL A 280 -25.13 1.49 0.66
CA VAL A 280 -23.89 2.18 1.00
C VAL A 280 -24.04 3.64 0.60
N ARG A 281 -23.67 4.56 1.48
CA ARG A 281 -23.70 6.00 1.23
C ARG A 281 -22.33 6.63 1.42
N GLY A 282 -21.87 7.38 0.43
CA GLY A 282 -20.78 8.33 0.56
C GLY A 282 -21.33 9.74 0.63
N SER A 283 -20.84 10.56 1.55
CA SER A 283 -21.25 11.96 1.65
C SER A 283 -20.04 12.85 1.89
N SER A 284 -19.94 13.91 1.10
CA SER A 284 -19.04 15.04 1.29
C SER A 284 -19.85 16.34 1.18
N PRO A 285 -19.31 17.53 1.53
CA PRO A 285 -20.03 18.79 1.38
C PRO A 285 -20.45 19.09 -0.06
N ALA A 286 -19.75 18.52 -1.05
CA ALA A 286 -20.03 18.74 -2.46
C ALA A 286 -21.06 17.77 -3.04
N GLN A 287 -21.17 16.55 -2.50
CA GLN A 287 -22.04 15.52 -3.07
C GLN A 287 -22.41 14.42 -2.07
N SER A 288 -23.49 13.71 -2.38
CA SER A 288 -23.85 12.46 -1.72
C SER A 288 -24.18 11.41 -2.77
N VAL A 289 -23.57 10.23 -2.65
CA VAL A 289 -23.76 9.08 -3.54
C VAL A 289 -24.31 7.93 -2.72
N GLU A 290 -25.37 7.29 -3.20
CA GLU A 290 -25.98 6.11 -2.58
C GLU A 290 -26.00 4.97 -3.60
N LEU A 291 -25.56 3.78 -3.17
CA LEU A 291 -25.44 2.58 -3.99
C LEU A 291 -26.05 1.38 -3.26
N PRO A 292 -26.67 0.42 -3.98
CA PRO A 292 -27.26 -0.76 -3.36
C PRO A 292 -26.18 -1.71 -2.81
N LEU A 293 -26.38 -2.21 -1.60
CA LEU A 293 -25.56 -3.23 -0.95
C LEU A 293 -26.18 -4.60 -1.17
N SER A 294 -25.41 -5.58 -1.66
CA SER A 294 -25.92 -6.94 -1.92
C SER A 294 -25.53 -7.98 -0.88
N ILE A 295 -25.03 -7.55 0.28
CA ILE A 295 -24.70 -8.43 1.41
C ILE A 295 -25.59 -8.10 2.60
N GLU A 296 -25.91 -9.12 3.40
CA GLU A 296 -26.76 -8.98 4.59
C GLU A 296 -25.94 -8.86 5.89
N THR A 297 -24.63 -9.08 5.81
CA THR A 297 -23.74 -9.12 6.99
C THR A 297 -22.33 -8.68 6.63
N LEU A 298 -21.67 -7.97 7.54
CA LEU A 298 -20.25 -7.63 7.50
C LEU A 298 -19.38 -8.68 8.20
N SER A 299 -19.97 -9.72 8.81
CA SER A 299 -19.21 -10.73 9.55
C SER A 299 -18.34 -11.55 8.60
N GLY A 300 -17.05 -11.62 8.88
CA GLY A 300 -16.04 -12.24 8.04
C GLY A 300 -15.57 -11.40 6.85
N ILE A 301 -16.10 -10.18 6.67
CA ILE A 301 -15.75 -9.28 5.56
C ILE A 301 -14.53 -8.42 5.94
N THR A 302 -13.57 -8.34 5.01
CA THR A 302 -12.53 -7.31 5.02
C THR A 302 -13.11 -6.04 4.41
N VAL A 303 -13.19 -5.00 5.23
CA VAL A 303 -13.65 -3.66 4.85
C VAL A 303 -12.42 -2.83 4.52
N ARG A 304 -12.42 -2.15 3.37
CA ARG A 304 -11.46 -1.09 3.03
C ARG A 304 -12.24 0.17 2.69
N ALA A 305 -11.91 1.29 3.30
CA ALA A 305 -12.65 2.52 3.08
C ALA A 305 -11.80 3.75 3.36
N GLY A 306 -11.88 4.73 2.49
CA GLY A 306 -11.13 5.97 2.59
C GLY A 306 -11.26 6.83 1.36
N GLU A 307 -10.23 7.63 1.10
CA GLU A 307 -10.08 8.44 -0.11
C GLU A 307 -8.83 7.98 -0.84
N TYR A 308 -8.95 7.77 -2.15
CA TYR A 308 -7.79 7.60 -3.04
C TYR A 308 -8.12 8.14 -4.44
N ASP A 309 -7.11 8.68 -5.13
CA ASP A 309 -7.22 9.27 -6.46
C ASP A 309 -8.40 10.26 -6.61
N GLY A 310 -8.69 11.01 -5.55
CA GLY A 310 -9.72 12.04 -5.52
C GLY A 310 -11.15 11.49 -5.41
N GLU A 311 -11.33 10.27 -4.91
CA GLU A 311 -12.63 9.59 -4.79
C GLU A 311 -12.78 8.88 -3.44
N LEU A 312 -13.92 9.08 -2.77
CA LEU A 312 -14.32 8.23 -1.65
C LEU A 312 -14.63 6.84 -2.17
N PHE A 313 -14.19 5.82 -1.47
CA PHE A 313 -14.48 4.45 -1.85
C PHE A 313 -14.78 3.56 -0.66
N LEU A 314 -15.59 2.54 -0.91
CA LEU A 314 -15.72 1.38 -0.04
C LEU A 314 -15.43 0.12 -0.86
N GLU A 315 -14.66 -0.78 -0.28
CA GLU A 315 -14.47 -2.13 -0.79
C GLU A 315 -14.81 -3.14 0.31
N LEU A 316 -15.65 -4.10 -0.03
CA LEU A 316 -16.06 -5.20 0.83
C LEU A 316 -15.57 -6.50 0.20
N ALA A 317 -14.62 -7.16 0.84
CA ALA A 317 -13.97 -8.35 0.32
C ALA A 317 -14.08 -9.55 1.28
N SER A 318 -14.36 -10.72 0.70
CA SER A 318 -14.31 -12.03 1.35
C SER A 318 -13.67 -13.04 0.39
N ASP A 319 -13.43 -14.27 0.84
CA ASP A 319 -12.87 -15.33 0.00
C ASP A 319 -13.73 -15.65 -1.24
N ARG A 320 -15.02 -15.27 -1.25
CA ARG A 320 -15.98 -15.62 -2.31
C ARG A 320 -16.50 -14.43 -3.11
N GLN A 321 -16.40 -13.22 -2.57
CA GLN A 321 -17.01 -12.03 -3.15
C GLN A 321 -16.17 -10.80 -2.86
N GLN A 322 -16.08 -9.93 -3.86
CA GLN A 322 -15.51 -8.59 -3.75
C GLN A 322 -16.49 -7.60 -4.36
N GLN A 323 -16.84 -6.57 -3.60
CA GLN A 323 -17.70 -5.47 -4.05
C GLN A 323 -16.94 -4.16 -3.86
N TYR A 324 -16.93 -3.33 -4.90
CA TYR A 324 -16.31 -2.01 -4.88
C TYR A 324 -17.38 -0.95 -5.15
N PHE A 325 -17.37 0.09 -4.33
CA PHE A 325 -18.33 1.19 -4.36
C PHE A 325 -17.56 2.51 -4.58
N PRO A 326 -17.69 3.14 -5.76
CA PRO A 326 -17.22 4.50 -5.98
C PRO A 326 -18.23 5.49 -5.37
N LEU A 327 -17.84 6.14 -4.28
CA LEU A 327 -18.73 6.92 -3.40
C LEU A 327 -18.65 8.43 -3.64
N GLY A 328 -18.17 8.80 -4.82
CA GLY A 328 -18.09 10.17 -5.31
C GLY A 328 -16.75 10.84 -5.01
N SER A 329 -16.42 11.84 -5.83
CA SER A 329 -15.23 12.68 -5.66
C SER A 329 -15.08 13.28 -4.26
N ALA A 330 -13.89 13.16 -3.71
CA ALA A 330 -13.43 13.91 -2.54
C ALA A 330 -11.94 14.16 -2.71
N THR A 331 -11.47 15.35 -2.40
CA THR A 331 -10.04 15.62 -2.33
C THR A 331 -9.76 16.14 -0.95
N MET A 332 -9.09 15.32 -0.15
CA MET A 332 -8.90 15.63 1.26
C MET A 332 -7.45 15.95 1.56
N GLN A 333 -7.23 17.08 2.24
CA GLN A 333 -5.99 17.26 3.00
C GLN A 333 -6.29 16.81 4.43
N PHE A 334 -5.81 15.62 4.77
CA PHE A 334 -6.11 15.00 6.06
C PHE A 334 -5.54 15.77 7.25
N GLY A 335 -6.37 15.95 8.27
CA GLY A 335 -5.94 16.49 9.56
C GLY A 335 -5.21 15.45 10.41
N SER A 336 -4.93 15.79 11.67
CA SER A 336 -4.28 14.87 12.60
C SER A 336 -5.14 13.70 13.06
N GLN A 337 -6.45 13.76 12.86
CA GLN A 337 -7.41 12.73 13.25
C GLN A 337 -8.23 12.26 12.04
N PRO A 338 -7.60 11.62 11.04
CA PRO A 338 -8.19 11.48 9.71
C PRO A 338 -9.40 10.55 9.65
N PHE A 339 -9.59 9.69 10.65
CA PHE A 339 -10.70 8.75 10.70
C PHE A 339 -11.43 8.72 12.02
N ALA A 340 -12.74 8.50 11.98
CA ALA A 340 -13.51 8.04 13.13
C ALA A 340 -14.48 6.92 12.72
N LEU A 341 -14.65 5.93 13.59
CA LEU A 341 -15.47 4.75 13.37
C LEU A 341 -16.67 4.76 14.30
N LYS A 342 -17.81 4.29 13.81
CA LYS A 342 -19.04 4.07 14.58
C LYS A 342 -19.71 2.77 14.15
N ILE A 343 -20.17 2.00 15.13
CA ILE A 343 -20.99 0.81 14.92
C ILE A 343 -22.40 1.12 15.42
N SER A 344 -23.41 0.89 14.56
CA SER A 344 -24.80 1.19 14.87
C SER A 344 -25.57 -0.09 15.23
N GLY A 345 -26.40 -0.03 16.27
CA GLY A 345 -27.44 -1.03 16.53
C GLY A 345 -27.00 -2.39 17.11
N GLY A 346 -25.71 -2.63 17.34
CA GLY A 346 -25.23 -3.92 17.85
C GLY A 346 -23.77 -3.90 18.28
N GLN A 347 -23.17 -5.09 18.32
CA GLN A 347 -21.79 -5.30 18.76
C GLN A 347 -20.90 -5.64 17.58
N ALA A 348 -19.62 -5.29 17.65
CA ALA A 348 -18.64 -5.67 16.64
C ALA A 348 -17.25 -5.90 17.23
N ILE A 349 -16.46 -6.72 16.54
CA ILE A 349 -15.03 -6.86 16.73
C ILE A 349 -14.37 -6.60 15.38
N LEU A 350 -13.49 -5.60 15.36
CA LEU A 350 -12.62 -5.29 14.24
C LEU A 350 -11.24 -5.90 14.52
N ARG A 351 -10.68 -6.60 13.54
CA ARG A 351 -9.35 -7.23 13.59
C ARG A 351 -8.48 -6.70 12.46
N GLN A 352 -7.16 -6.77 12.65
CA GLN A 352 -6.18 -6.33 11.64
C GLN A 352 -6.47 -4.90 11.16
N VAL A 353 -6.73 -4.01 12.11
CA VAL A 353 -7.09 -2.61 11.82
C VAL A 353 -5.82 -1.87 11.41
N ASN A 354 -5.74 -1.53 10.14
CA ASN A 354 -4.59 -0.92 9.51
C ASN A 354 -4.99 0.40 8.85
N VAL A 355 -4.06 1.34 8.86
CA VAL A 355 -4.13 2.57 8.06
C VAL A 355 -3.10 2.46 6.95
N TYR A 356 -3.57 2.62 5.73
CA TYR A 356 -2.74 2.61 4.54
C TYR A 356 -2.80 3.95 3.83
N ARG A 357 -1.77 4.20 3.05
CA ARG A 357 -1.64 5.34 2.15
C ARG A 357 -1.20 4.90 0.77
N ASP A 358 -1.31 5.79 -0.19
CA ASP A 358 -0.63 5.65 -1.48
C ASP A 358 0.77 6.30 -1.47
N ILE A 359 1.50 6.14 -2.58
CA ILE A 359 2.76 6.78 -2.89
C ILE A 359 2.50 8.24 -3.28
N VAL A 360 3.11 9.17 -2.54
CA VAL A 360 3.17 10.58 -2.95
C VAL A 360 4.30 10.76 -3.97
N TRP A 361 3.96 10.83 -5.24
CA TRP A 361 4.90 11.04 -6.34
C TRP A 361 5.39 12.50 -6.39
N LEU A 362 6.70 12.67 -6.51
CA LEU A 362 7.34 13.99 -6.53
C LEU A 362 7.95 14.27 -7.91
N GLY A 363 7.94 15.53 -8.35
CA GLY A 363 8.63 15.97 -9.57
C GLY A 363 10.15 15.96 -9.44
N ARG A 364 10.86 16.43 -10.48
CA ARG A 364 12.34 16.42 -10.53
C ARG A 364 13.02 17.12 -9.34
N GLN A 365 12.41 18.16 -8.80
CA GLN A 365 12.94 18.89 -7.64
C GLN A 365 12.67 18.19 -6.30
N ARG A 366 12.19 16.93 -6.30
CA ARG A 366 11.71 16.20 -5.10
C ARG A 366 10.65 17.00 -4.33
N ARG A 367 9.75 17.64 -5.08
CA ARG A 367 8.61 18.42 -4.57
C ARG A 367 7.33 18.00 -5.29
N PRO A 368 6.15 18.14 -4.67
CA PRO A 368 4.85 17.82 -5.29
C PRO A 368 4.35 18.95 -6.19
N THR A 369 5.19 19.96 -6.46
CA THR A 369 4.89 21.02 -7.43
C THR A 369 4.68 20.43 -8.82
N GLU A 370 3.85 21.09 -9.63
CA GLU A 370 3.62 20.64 -11.00
C GLU A 370 4.94 20.45 -11.75
N TRP A 371 5.11 19.26 -12.31
CA TRP A 371 6.21 18.91 -13.18
C TRP A 371 5.66 18.13 -14.37
N THR A 372 6.06 18.52 -15.57
CA THR A 372 5.66 17.87 -16.82
C THR A 372 6.91 17.58 -17.64
N PHE A 373 6.96 16.41 -18.26
CA PHE A 373 7.99 16.08 -19.22
C PHE A 373 7.79 16.90 -20.50
N ASP A 374 8.88 17.30 -21.15
CA ASP A 374 8.87 18.31 -22.22
C ASP A 374 8.28 17.82 -23.55
N ARG A 375 8.05 16.51 -23.68
CA ARG A 375 7.49 15.88 -24.87
C ARG A 375 6.69 14.62 -24.54
N GLU A 376 5.99 14.13 -25.55
CA GLU A 376 5.43 12.79 -25.55
C GLU A 376 6.54 11.72 -25.62
N LEU A 377 6.32 10.59 -24.96
CA LEU A 377 7.18 9.41 -25.06
C LEU A 377 7.06 8.82 -26.46
N SER A 378 8.19 8.52 -27.10
CA SER A 378 8.17 7.88 -28.41
C SER A 378 7.61 6.44 -28.33
N PRO A 379 7.24 5.80 -29.45
CA PRO A 379 6.65 4.45 -29.45
C PRO A 379 7.48 3.35 -28.78
N ASN A 380 8.78 3.60 -28.51
CA ASN A 380 9.68 2.65 -27.86
C ASN A 380 10.15 3.14 -26.49
N GLU A 381 9.53 4.17 -25.94
CA GLU A 381 9.92 4.73 -24.65
C GLU A 381 8.84 4.51 -23.60
N ILE A 382 9.27 4.09 -22.42
CA ILE A 382 8.48 4.12 -21.19
C ILE A 382 9.10 5.12 -20.22
N PHE A 383 8.31 5.55 -19.24
CA PHE A 383 8.81 6.33 -18.12
C PHE A 383 8.59 5.53 -16.84
N VAL A 384 9.66 5.31 -16.09
CA VAL A 384 9.65 4.46 -14.91
C VAL A 384 9.94 5.27 -13.66
N LEU A 385 9.33 4.85 -12.55
CA LEU A 385 9.50 5.46 -11.22
C LEU A 385 9.89 4.38 -10.21
N GLY A 386 10.57 4.79 -9.14
CA GLY A 386 10.79 3.92 -7.99
C GLY A 386 9.82 4.23 -6.87
N ASP A 387 9.27 3.18 -6.26
CA ASP A 387 8.28 3.31 -5.19
C ASP A 387 8.84 4.01 -3.94
N ASN A 388 10.16 3.99 -3.74
CA ASN A 388 10.86 4.78 -2.73
C ASN A 388 11.27 6.15 -3.30
N VAL A 389 10.26 7.02 -3.45
CA VAL A 389 10.38 8.33 -4.11
C VAL A 389 11.58 9.18 -3.63
N PRO A 390 11.92 9.25 -2.32
CA PRO A 390 13.03 10.06 -1.80
C PRO A 390 14.44 9.62 -2.20
N VAL A 391 14.65 8.36 -2.57
CA VAL A 391 15.99 7.81 -2.88
C VAL A 391 16.07 7.18 -4.26
N SER A 392 14.94 7.04 -4.95
CA SER A 392 14.92 6.52 -6.31
C SER A 392 15.68 7.43 -7.27
N ASP A 393 16.63 6.84 -8.00
CA ASP A 393 17.16 7.36 -9.27
C ASP A 393 16.40 6.66 -10.41
N ASP A 394 15.55 7.42 -11.08
CA ASP A 394 14.57 6.93 -12.06
C ASP A 394 14.39 7.93 -13.20
N SER A 395 13.36 7.77 -14.04
CA SER A 395 13.20 8.54 -15.27
C SER A 395 13.09 10.06 -15.06
N ARG A 396 12.87 10.54 -13.83
CA ARG A 396 12.92 11.97 -13.48
C ARG A 396 14.36 12.53 -13.51
N TYR A 397 15.36 11.66 -13.41
CA TYR A 397 16.77 12.01 -13.20
C TYR A 397 17.65 11.47 -14.33
N GLU A 398 18.75 10.79 -14.00
CA GLU A 398 19.77 10.36 -14.96
C GLU A 398 19.28 9.25 -15.88
N LEU A 399 18.33 8.42 -15.41
CA LEU A 399 17.79 7.33 -16.21
C LEU A 399 17.05 7.84 -17.46
N GLY A 400 16.36 8.98 -17.33
CA GLY A 400 15.52 9.58 -18.36
C GLY A 400 14.41 8.65 -18.85
N PRO A 401 13.73 8.97 -19.97
CA PRO A 401 12.87 8.01 -20.65
C PRO A 401 13.69 6.77 -21.07
N VAL A 402 13.06 5.61 -20.97
CA VAL A 402 13.71 4.31 -21.15
C VAL A 402 13.36 3.76 -22.54
N ASP A 403 14.35 3.70 -23.44
CA ASP A 403 14.21 2.98 -24.72
C ASP A 403 14.16 1.48 -24.45
N ILE A 404 12.96 0.89 -24.55
CA ILE A 404 12.69 -0.50 -24.20
C ILE A 404 13.50 -1.49 -25.04
N ARG A 405 13.84 -1.13 -26.29
CA ARG A 405 14.65 -1.99 -27.18
C ARG A 405 16.10 -2.13 -26.71
N LYS A 406 16.57 -1.17 -25.91
CA LYS A 406 17.97 -1.09 -25.47
C LYS A 406 18.13 -1.49 -24.00
N LYS A 407 17.20 -1.04 -23.15
CA LYS A 407 17.35 -1.12 -21.70
C LYS A 407 16.45 -2.18 -21.05
N LEU A 408 15.29 -2.53 -21.61
CA LEU A 408 14.39 -3.50 -20.99
C LEU A 408 14.99 -4.90 -21.07
N ARG A 409 14.99 -5.61 -19.94
CA ARG A 409 15.34 -7.04 -19.88
C ARG A 409 14.11 -7.90 -19.68
N GLY A 410 13.16 -7.44 -18.87
CA GLY A 410 11.95 -8.20 -18.65
C GLY A 410 11.08 -7.63 -17.54
N LYS A 411 10.00 -8.35 -17.25
CA LYS A 411 9.01 -8.05 -16.23
C LYS A 411 9.16 -9.01 -15.05
N VAL A 412 9.04 -8.48 -13.84
CA VAL A 412 9.03 -9.26 -12.59
C VAL A 412 7.71 -10.00 -12.48
N LEU A 413 7.79 -11.31 -12.28
CA LEU A 413 6.65 -12.19 -12.09
C LEU A 413 6.36 -12.45 -10.62
N GLN A 414 7.44 -12.60 -9.84
CA GLN A 414 7.34 -12.98 -8.44
C GLN A 414 8.53 -12.44 -7.64
N VAL A 415 8.25 -12.01 -6.42
CA VAL A 415 9.24 -11.73 -5.39
C VAL A 415 9.44 -13.01 -4.57
N LEU A 416 10.68 -13.48 -4.51
CA LEU A 416 11.09 -14.57 -3.63
C LEU A 416 11.30 -13.98 -2.25
N ALA A 417 10.28 -14.10 -1.40
CA ALA A 417 10.44 -13.84 0.02
C ALA A 417 11.39 -14.90 0.60
N GLU A 418 12.46 -14.46 1.28
CA GLU A 418 13.30 -15.34 2.11
C GLU A 418 12.62 -15.69 3.44
#